data_AF-A0A6G0XJC6-F1
#
_entry.id   AF-A0A6G0XJC6-F1
#
_cell.length_a   1.000
_cell.length_b   1.000
_cell.length_c   1.000
_cell.angle_alpha   90.00
_cell.angle_beta   90.00
_cell.angle_gamma   90.00
#
_symmetry.space_group_name_H-M   'P 1'
#
loop_
_entity.id
_entity.type
_entity.pdbx_description
1 polymer ?
#
loop_
_entity_poly.entity_id
_entity_poly.type
_entity_poly.pdbx_seq_one_letter_code
_entity_poly.pdbx_strand_id
1 'polypeptide(L)'
;MFASRRAALMELCNAIDRPDLVLELLPSAPIDWTKPMALAGMNAAAALGKQRRLQEIYSSLGHRLRDDQIEAAFLEHRSSLQSSRLPLPPRLEAVFTLVQERDYTSAQRKLRQLVKQGISPRVWDAFIELLVQEEQWSFAADVCLLLSRYTQVIDLFVARVETTPQRPWIPRSVAMLQLHEACQGVGEEDLKIVRQKLEQVLVDLFDGYEEAFQARHLLDFMRLATEIHSPDLTLRFVPEQAKKWALPMVPLVMSAAAQTNQLGEIVEKIPEQLFQEISAQRAYVLSLLQCIPVNWDAVVDAARNLARRKAHWPIQTHLLDEMATRREFARVLKLRPDISINSLAEHESWVEFLDTLAPPLEPGT
;
A
#
# COMPACT_ATOMS: atom_id res chain seq x y z
N MET A 1 31.85 35.88 -7.62
CA MET A 1 32.63 35.36 -6.47
C MET A 1 32.03 34.07 -5.88
N PHE A 2 30.70 33.90 -5.84
CA PHE A 2 30.06 32.67 -5.33
C PHE A 2 30.15 31.46 -6.29
N ALA A 3 30.06 31.67 -7.61
CA ALA A 3 30.14 30.59 -8.61
C ALA A 3 31.52 29.88 -8.65
N SER A 4 32.62 30.63 -8.49
CA SER A 4 33.97 30.06 -8.49
C SER A 4 34.27 29.22 -7.25
N ARG A 5 33.73 29.60 -6.08
CA ARG A 5 33.85 28.80 -4.84
C ARG A 5 33.03 27.52 -4.90
N ARG A 6 31.83 27.56 -5.50
CA ARG A 6 31.01 26.36 -5.71
C ARG A 6 31.63 25.40 -6.71
N ALA A 7 32.18 25.89 -7.82
CA ALA A 7 32.89 25.04 -8.79
C ALA A 7 34.08 24.31 -8.13
N ALA A 8 34.89 25.02 -7.33
CA ALA A 8 36.00 24.41 -6.59
C ALA A 8 35.53 23.37 -5.56
N LEU A 9 34.40 23.60 -4.88
CA LEU A 9 33.79 22.62 -3.97
C LEU A 9 33.29 21.37 -4.72
N MET A 10 32.69 21.54 -5.90
CA MET A 10 32.26 20.42 -6.74
C MET A 10 33.44 19.58 -7.23
N GLU A 11 34.55 20.22 -7.60
CA GLU A 11 35.80 19.52 -7.96
C GLU A 11 36.37 18.71 -6.77
N LEU A 12 36.35 19.29 -5.56
CA LEU A 12 36.74 18.56 -4.34
C LEU A 12 35.82 17.38 -4.07
N CYS A 13 34.50 17.54 -4.23
CA CYS A 13 33.53 16.45 -4.06
C CYS A 13 33.73 15.33 -5.11
N ASN A 14 34.08 15.69 -6.35
CA ASN A 14 34.47 14.70 -7.37
C ASN A 14 35.77 13.97 -7.00
N ALA A 15 36.77 14.68 -6.43
CA ALA A 15 38.05 14.09 -6.05
C ALA A 15 37.97 13.08 -4.87
N ILE A 16 36.89 13.14 -4.08
CA ILE A 16 36.61 12.22 -2.97
C ILE A 16 35.52 11.18 -3.31
N ASP A 17 35.19 11.01 -4.59
CA ASP A 17 34.15 10.08 -5.08
C ASP A 17 32.77 10.27 -4.41
N ARG A 18 32.33 11.53 -4.22
CA ARG A 18 31.00 11.87 -3.70
C ARG A 18 30.14 12.60 -4.73
N PRO A 19 29.69 11.91 -5.81
CA PRO A 19 28.90 12.51 -6.87
C PRO A 19 27.49 12.94 -6.41
N ASP A 20 26.99 12.40 -5.30
CA ASP A 20 25.74 12.82 -4.66
C ASP A 20 25.79 14.29 -4.22
N LEU A 21 26.87 14.68 -3.54
CA LEU A 21 27.08 16.04 -3.06
C LEU A 21 27.29 17.03 -4.21
N VAL A 22 27.88 16.59 -5.32
CA VAL A 22 28.07 17.41 -6.52
C VAL A 22 26.72 17.83 -7.11
N LEU A 23 25.73 16.93 -7.13
CA LEU A 23 24.38 17.24 -7.62
C LEU A 23 23.60 18.17 -6.68
N GLU A 24 23.85 18.10 -5.37
CA GLU A 24 23.25 19.01 -4.37
C GLU A 24 23.83 20.42 -4.43
N LEU A 25 25.12 20.53 -4.77
CA LEU A 25 25.81 21.82 -4.95
C LEU A 25 25.44 22.54 -6.26
N LEU A 26 24.78 21.83 -7.18
CA LEU A 26 24.33 22.40 -8.45
C LEU A 26 23.19 23.41 -8.21
N PRO A 27 23.34 24.68 -8.62
CA PRO A 27 22.30 25.69 -8.41
C PRO A 27 20.98 25.31 -9.08
N SER A 28 19.87 25.55 -8.40
CA SER A 28 18.53 25.29 -8.96
C SER A 28 18.19 26.19 -10.16
N ALA A 29 18.85 27.35 -10.27
CA ALA A 29 18.69 28.29 -11.39
C ALA A 29 19.83 28.12 -12.42
N PRO A 30 19.51 27.77 -13.69
CA PRO A 30 20.52 27.55 -14.74
C PRO A 30 21.32 28.80 -15.14
N ILE A 31 20.80 29.99 -14.83
CA ILE A 31 21.45 31.28 -15.11
C ILE A 31 22.78 31.43 -14.35
N ASP A 32 22.93 30.73 -13.21
CA ASP A 32 24.13 30.79 -12.36
C ASP A 32 25.17 29.73 -12.73
N TRP A 33 24.94 28.95 -13.77
CA TRP A 33 25.80 27.83 -14.12
C TRP A 33 27.05 28.30 -14.87
N THR A 34 28.18 27.68 -14.52
CA THR A 34 29.43 27.80 -15.27
C THR A 34 29.71 26.47 -15.97
N LYS A 35 30.50 26.51 -17.05
CA LYS A 35 30.87 25.30 -17.81
C LYS A 35 31.49 24.19 -16.92
N PRO A 36 32.41 24.48 -15.99
CA PRO A 36 32.93 23.46 -15.06
C PRO A 36 31.85 22.85 -14.17
N MET A 37 30.88 23.64 -13.70
CA MET A 37 29.78 23.14 -12.87
C MET A 37 28.84 22.23 -13.68
N ALA A 38 28.57 22.58 -14.93
CA ALA A 38 27.76 21.75 -15.82
C ALA A 38 28.44 20.41 -16.11
N LEU A 39 29.74 20.41 -16.42
CA LEU A 39 30.52 19.18 -16.62
C LEU A 39 30.58 18.34 -15.35
N ALA A 40 30.87 18.94 -14.20
CA ALA A 40 30.87 18.23 -12.92
C ALA A 40 29.49 17.62 -12.59
N GLY A 41 28.40 18.35 -12.86
CA GLY A 41 27.03 17.84 -12.69
C GLY A 41 26.70 16.70 -13.65
N MET A 42 27.13 16.78 -14.91
CA MET A 42 26.94 15.70 -15.90
C MET A 42 27.75 14.45 -15.53
N ASN A 43 29.01 14.61 -15.12
CA ASN A 43 29.86 13.52 -14.64
C ASN A 43 29.25 12.84 -13.40
N ALA A 44 28.77 13.63 -12.44
CA ALA A 44 28.11 13.12 -11.24
C ALA A 44 26.79 12.41 -11.55
N ALA A 45 25.98 12.94 -12.47
CA ALA A 45 24.77 12.28 -12.94
C ALA A 45 25.08 10.96 -13.65
N ALA A 46 26.16 10.91 -14.45
CA ALA A 46 26.61 9.70 -15.12
C ALA A 46 27.14 8.65 -14.15
N ALA A 47 27.98 9.04 -13.20
CA ALA A 47 28.52 8.16 -12.15
C ALA A 47 27.41 7.55 -11.28
N LEU A 48 26.31 8.29 -11.07
CA LEU A 48 25.14 7.83 -10.31
C LEU A 48 24.07 7.12 -11.16
N GLY A 49 24.27 6.94 -12.47
CA GLY A 49 23.28 6.30 -13.33
C GLY A 49 22.01 7.13 -13.62
N LYS A 50 21.99 8.44 -13.33
CA LYS A 50 20.81 9.30 -13.39
C LYS A 50 20.60 9.92 -14.78
N GLN A 51 20.11 9.13 -15.74
CA GLN A 51 19.91 9.57 -17.14
C GLN A 51 18.99 10.80 -17.27
N ARG A 52 17.86 10.82 -16.56
CA ARG A 52 16.94 11.97 -16.54
C ARG A 52 17.63 13.24 -16.06
N ARG A 53 18.46 13.13 -15.01
CA ARG A 53 19.20 14.26 -14.46
C ARG A 53 20.27 14.76 -15.42
N LEU A 54 20.98 13.86 -16.09
CA LEU A 54 21.92 14.20 -17.17
C LEU A 54 21.22 15.01 -18.28
N GLN A 55 20.03 14.59 -18.69
CA GLN A 55 19.24 15.27 -19.73
C GLN A 55 18.67 16.62 -19.26
N GLU A 56 18.23 16.73 -18.01
CA GLU A 56 17.82 18.00 -17.39
C GLU A 56 18.97 19.01 -17.33
N ILE A 57 20.17 18.55 -16.96
CA ILE A 57 21.37 19.40 -16.92
C ILE A 57 21.70 19.88 -18.33
N TYR A 58 21.78 19.01 -19.32
CA TYR A 58 22.08 19.42 -20.69
C TYR A 58 21.00 20.36 -21.28
N SER A 59 19.72 20.06 -21.06
CA SER A 59 18.60 20.86 -21.60
C SER A 59 18.44 22.23 -20.95
N SER A 60 18.89 22.40 -19.72
CA SER A 60 18.82 23.67 -18.99
C SER A 60 19.97 24.63 -19.31
N LEU A 61 21.03 24.16 -20.00
CA LEU A 61 22.11 25.02 -20.49
C LEU A 61 21.61 25.94 -21.60
N GLY A 62 21.83 27.25 -21.44
CA GLY A 62 21.61 28.23 -22.51
C GLY A 62 22.64 28.13 -23.62
N HIS A 63 22.34 28.72 -24.80
CA HIS A 63 23.20 28.67 -26.00
C HIS A 63 24.65 29.11 -25.78
N ARG A 64 24.95 29.89 -24.73
CA ARG A 64 26.31 30.36 -24.40
C ARG A 64 27.20 29.30 -23.75
N LEU A 65 26.62 28.24 -23.18
CA LEU A 65 27.34 27.17 -22.47
C LEU A 65 27.33 25.84 -23.25
N ARG A 66 26.46 25.70 -24.25
CA ARG A 66 26.44 24.53 -25.13
C ARG A 66 27.48 24.70 -26.23
N ASP A 67 28.67 24.22 -25.96
CA ASP A 67 29.73 24.06 -26.93
C ASP A 67 30.03 22.57 -27.19
N ASP A 68 30.86 22.31 -28.19
CA ASP A 68 31.20 20.96 -28.64
C ASP A 68 31.72 20.06 -27.52
N GLN A 69 32.35 20.64 -26.48
CA GLN A 69 32.88 19.87 -25.34
C GLN A 69 31.77 19.40 -24.40
N ILE A 70 30.79 20.26 -24.11
CA ILE A 70 29.61 19.89 -23.33
C ILE A 70 28.74 18.89 -24.11
N GLU A 71 28.61 19.07 -25.41
CA GLU A 71 27.87 18.15 -26.27
C GLU A 71 28.55 16.78 -26.36
N ALA A 72 29.88 16.74 -26.55
CA ALA A 72 30.65 15.50 -26.53
C ALA A 72 30.54 14.76 -25.20
N ALA A 73 30.69 15.46 -24.07
CA ALA A 73 30.54 14.87 -22.73
C ALA A 73 29.12 14.33 -22.51
N PHE A 74 28.10 15.08 -22.91
CA PHE A 74 26.71 14.62 -22.83
C PHE A 74 26.48 13.35 -23.65
N LEU A 75 26.97 13.31 -24.90
CA LEU A 75 26.85 12.16 -25.79
C LEU A 75 27.63 10.95 -25.27
N GLU A 76 28.85 11.15 -24.77
CA GLU A 76 29.69 10.11 -24.18
C GLU A 76 29.01 9.50 -22.95
N HIS A 77 28.60 10.31 -21.98
CA HIS A 77 27.92 9.84 -20.78
C HIS A 77 26.57 9.19 -21.10
N ARG A 78 25.81 9.75 -22.05
CA ARG A 78 24.57 9.15 -22.53
C ARG A 78 24.83 7.78 -23.14
N SER A 79 25.85 7.64 -23.98
CA SER A 79 26.22 6.37 -24.61
C SER A 79 26.72 5.34 -23.59
N SER A 80 27.50 5.77 -22.60
CA SER A 80 27.99 4.93 -21.50
C SER A 80 26.84 4.41 -20.65
N LEU A 81 25.91 5.28 -20.26
CA LEU A 81 24.69 4.92 -19.53
C LEU A 81 23.79 3.97 -20.34
N GLN A 82 23.69 4.18 -21.66
CA GLN A 82 22.97 3.29 -22.56
C GLN A 82 23.67 1.92 -22.73
N SER A 83 25.00 1.88 -22.71
CA SER A 83 25.80 0.66 -22.88
C SER A 83 25.88 -0.23 -21.63
N SER A 84 25.59 0.31 -20.44
CA SER A 84 25.52 -0.47 -19.20
C SER A 84 24.23 -1.29 -19.06
N ARG A 85 23.24 -1.06 -19.95
CA ARG A 85 21.97 -1.79 -19.97
C ARG A 85 22.12 -3.00 -20.88
N LEU A 86 21.74 -4.18 -20.38
CA LEU A 86 21.46 -5.33 -21.26
C LEU A 86 20.59 -4.84 -22.43
N PRO A 87 20.96 -5.08 -23.70
CA PRO A 87 20.16 -4.62 -24.82
C PRO A 87 18.77 -5.24 -24.68
N LEU A 88 17.77 -4.39 -24.41
CA LEU A 88 16.40 -4.85 -24.33
C LEU A 88 16.00 -5.40 -25.69
N PRO A 89 15.26 -6.52 -25.74
CA PRO A 89 14.66 -6.96 -26.99
C PRO A 89 13.87 -5.80 -27.62
N PRO A 90 13.89 -5.63 -28.95
CA PRO A 90 13.22 -4.52 -29.65
C PRO A 90 11.73 -4.38 -29.29
N ARG A 91 11.10 -5.49 -28.90
CA ARG A 91 9.71 -5.54 -28.45
C ARG A 91 9.49 -4.86 -27.10
N LEU A 92 10.39 -5.03 -26.14
CA LEU A 92 10.35 -4.37 -24.83
C LEU A 92 10.84 -2.93 -24.91
N GLU A 93 11.81 -2.65 -25.75
CA GLU A 93 12.22 -1.28 -26.07
C GLU A 93 11.03 -0.46 -26.57
N ALA A 94 10.22 -1.03 -27.48
CA ALA A 94 9.03 -0.36 -27.96
C ALA A 94 7.90 -0.23 -26.91
N VAL A 95 7.91 -1.00 -25.82
CA VAL A 95 7.04 -0.75 -24.65
C VAL A 95 7.62 0.38 -23.81
N PHE A 96 8.94 0.37 -23.59
CA PHE A 96 9.64 1.41 -22.85
C PHE A 96 9.45 2.80 -23.48
N THR A 97 9.55 2.91 -24.81
CA THR A 97 9.30 4.16 -25.53
C THR A 97 7.89 4.69 -25.29
N LEU A 98 6.87 3.83 -25.33
CA LEU A 98 5.49 4.22 -25.03
C LEU A 98 5.32 4.71 -23.59
N VAL A 99 6.02 4.08 -22.64
CA VAL A 99 6.05 4.53 -21.24
C VAL A 99 6.71 5.91 -21.11
N GLN A 100 7.83 6.15 -21.80
CA GLN A 100 8.48 7.46 -21.83
C GLN A 100 7.60 8.54 -22.45
N GLU A 101 6.82 8.19 -23.48
CA GLU A 101 5.82 9.05 -24.13
C GLU A 101 4.54 9.23 -23.27
N ARG A 102 4.44 8.53 -22.13
CA ARG A 102 3.27 8.50 -21.23
C ARG A 102 2.01 7.89 -21.86
N ASP A 103 2.13 7.12 -22.93
CA ASP A 103 1.05 6.30 -23.46
C ASP A 103 0.98 4.94 -22.75
N TYR A 104 0.56 4.99 -21.47
CA TYR A 104 0.47 3.79 -20.62
C TYR A 104 -0.56 2.78 -21.13
N THR A 105 -1.63 3.23 -21.79
CA THR A 105 -2.68 2.34 -22.29
C THR A 105 -2.16 1.46 -23.42
N SER A 106 -1.44 2.03 -24.38
CA SER A 106 -0.81 1.27 -25.46
C SER A 106 0.34 0.42 -24.93
N ALA A 107 1.13 0.94 -23.98
CA ALA A 107 2.21 0.20 -23.34
C ALA A 107 1.69 -1.06 -22.64
N GLN A 108 0.64 -0.96 -21.82
CA GLN A 108 0.02 -2.11 -21.14
C GLN A 108 -0.55 -3.13 -22.12
N ARG A 109 -1.21 -2.68 -23.20
CA ARG A 109 -1.76 -3.59 -24.23
C ARG A 109 -0.67 -4.40 -24.89
N LYS A 110 0.44 -3.75 -25.24
CA LYS A 110 1.60 -4.39 -25.87
C LYS A 110 2.31 -5.32 -24.89
N LEU A 111 2.47 -4.90 -23.64
CA LEU A 111 3.04 -5.71 -22.57
C LEU A 111 2.29 -7.03 -22.37
N ARG A 112 0.95 -7.00 -22.30
CA ARG A 112 0.11 -8.22 -22.18
C ARG A 112 0.29 -9.21 -23.35
N GLN A 113 0.59 -8.71 -24.55
CA GLN A 113 0.90 -9.56 -25.70
C GLN A 113 2.26 -10.24 -25.56
N LEU A 114 3.24 -9.55 -24.95
CA LEU A 114 4.60 -10.04 -24.77
C LEU A 114 4.75 -11.08 -23.66
N VAL A 115 3.95 -11.00 -22.59
CA VAL A 115 3.96 -12.00 -21.51
C VAL A 115 3.72 -13.41 -22.04
N LYS A 116 2.87 -13.54 -23.06
CA LYS A 116 2.54 -14.83 -23.71
C LYS A 116 3.64 -15.38 -24.63
N GLN A 117 4.70 -14.61 -24.88
CA GLN A 117 5.74 -14.93 -25.86
C GLN A 117 7.00 -15.57 -25.26
N GLY A 118 6.98 -15.95 -23.98
CA GLY A 118 8.07 -16.71 -23.36
C GLY A 118 9.39 -15.93 -23.22
N ILE A 119 9.32 -14.63 -22.94
CA ILE A 119 10.51 -13.81 -22.66
C ILE A 119 11.18 -14.33 -21.37
N SER A 120 12.51 -14.48 -21.42
CA SER A 120 13.27 -15.04 -20.30
C SER A 120 13.18 -14.18 -19.02
N PRO A 121 13.20 -14.77 -17.82
CA PRO A 121 13.13 -14.03 -16.55
C PRO A 121 14.17 -12.92 -16.41
N ARG A 122 15.43 -13.17 -16.80
CA ARG A 122 16.53 -12.19 -16.72
C ARG A 122 16.28 -10.91 -17.52
N VAL A 123 15.59 -11.05 -18.66
CA VAL A 123 15.25 -9.91 -19.52
C VAL A 123 14.14 -9.08 -18.89
N TRP A 124 13.19 -9.73 -18.20
CA TRP A 124 12.19 -9.02 -17.41
C TRP A 124 12.81 -8.29 -16.22
N ASP A 125 13.78 -8.90 -15.55
CA ASP A 125 14.50 -8.28 -14.43
C ASP A 125 15.18 -6.98 -14.89
N ALA A 126 15.94 -7.04 -15.98
CA ALA A 126 16.58 -5.86 -16.57
C ALA A 126 15.58 -4.78 -17.00
N PHE A 127 14.41 -5.17 -17.53
CA PHE A 127 13.36 -4.23 -17.91
C PHE A 127 12.70 -3.56 -16.70
N ILE A 128 12.46 -4.30 -15.61
CA ILE A 128 11.91 -3.77 -14.37
C ILE A 128 12.91 -2.81 -13.72
N GLU A 129 14.18 -3.20 -13.61
CA GLU A 129 15.26 -2.34 -13.11
C GLU A 129 15.34 -1.03 -13.89
N LEU A 130 15.26 -1.10 -15.22
CA LEU A 130 15.21 0.07 -16.08
C LEU A 130 14.03 1.00 -15.73
N LEU A 131 12.82 0.44 -15.59
CA LEU A 131 11.64 1.23 -15.25
C LEU A 131 11.79 1.92 -13.88
N VAL A 132 12.39 1.24 -12.90
CA VAL A 132 12.65 1.81 -11.58
C VAL A 132 13.67 2.96 -11.65
N GLN A 133 14.77 2.79 -12.39
CA GLN A 133 15.77 3.84 -12.60
C GLN A 133 15.17 5.11 -13.23
N GLU A 134 14.17 4.94 -14.10
CA GLU A 134 13.49 6.03 -14.80
C GLU A 134 12.26 6.53 -14.03
N GLU A 135 12.15 6.19 -12.75
CA GLU A 135 11.09 6.58 -11.82
C GLU A 135 9.68 6.12 -12.24
N GLN A 136 9.58 5.13 -13.13
CA GLN A 136 8.33 4.52 -13.61
C GLN A 136 7.87 3.37 -12.70
N TRP A 137 7.96 3.56 -11.39
CA TRP A 137 7.72 2.52 -10.37
C TRP A 137 6.32 1.89 -10.47
N SER A 138 5.28 2.70 -10.74
CA SER A 138 3.91 2.19 -10.81
C SER A 138 3.71 1.31 -12.04
N PHE A 139 4.36 1.63 -13.15
CA PHE A 139 4.36 0.76 -14.33
C PHE A 139 5.23 -0.48 -14.11
N ALA A 140 6.34 -0.37 -13.38
CA ALA A 140 7.13 -1.52 -12.96
C ALA A 140 6.32 -2.49 -12.09
N ALA A 141 5.50 -1.97 -11.16
CA ALA A 141 4.57 -2.77 -10.37
C ALA A 141 3.53 -3.48 -11.24
N ASP A 142 2.93 -2.81 -12.24
CA ASP A 142 2.03 -3.45 -13.21
C ASP A 142 2.71 -4.60 -13.97
N VAL A 143 3.98 -4.43 -14.37
CA VAL A 143 4.77 -5.49 -15.02
C VAL A 143 4.95 -6.67 -14.06
N CYS A 144 5.33 -6.43 -12.81
CA CYS A 144 5.49 -7.48 -11.81
C CYS A 144 4.18 -8.24 -11.54
N LEU A 145 3.05 -7.54 -11.43
CA LEU A 145 1.72 -8.15 -11.27
C LEU A 145 1.36 -9.06 -12.45
N LEU A 146 1.58 -8.58 -13.69
CA LEU A 146 1.34 -9.38 -14.89
C LEU A 146 2.21 -10.63 -14.99
N LEU A 147 3.39 -10.60 -14.37
CA LEU A 147 4.31 -11.73 -14.27
C LEU A 147 4.09 -12.57 -13.00
N SER A 148 3.06 -12.27 -12.21
CA SER A 148 2.77 -12.89 -10.91
C SER A 148 3.93 -12.85 -9.91
N ARG A 149 4.75 -11.79 -9.98
CA ARG A 149 5.90 -11.54 -9.10
C ARG A 149 5.49 -10.65 -7.93
N TYR A 150 4.59 -11.15 -7.10
CA TYR A 150 3.92 -10.35 -6.07
C TYR A 150 4.86 -9.81 -4.99
N THR A 151 5.83 -10.61 -4.54
CA THR A 151 6.86 -10.17 -3.58
C THR A 151 7.70 -9.01 -4.12
N GLN A 152 8.00 -9.00 -5.41
CA GLN A 152 8.73 -7.90 -6.05
C GLN A 152 7.91 -6.60 -6.07
N VAL A 153 6.58 -6.66 -6.23
CA VAL A 153 5.71 -5.48 -6.12
C VAL A 153 5.80 -4.86 -4.73
N ILE A 154 5.80 -5.71 -3.69
CA ILE A 154 5.92 -5.29 -2.30
C ILE A 154 7.30 -4.66 -2.06
N ASP A 155 8.38 -5.27 -2.54
CA ASP A 155 9.73 -4.72 -2.41
C ASP A 155 9.86 -3.35 -3.13
N LEU A 156 9.24 -3.20 -4.31
CA LEU A 156 9.18 -1.92 -5.03
C LEU A 156 8.41 -0.84 -4.23
N PHE A 157 7.31 -1.22 -3.58
CA PHE A 157 6.55 -0.31 -2.72
C PHE A 157 7.36 0.14 -1.52
N VAL A 158 8.01 -0.80 -0.80
CA VAL A 158 8.86 -0.51 0.35
C VAL A 158 10.00 0.41 -0.05
N ALA A 159 10.75 0.06 -1.10
CA ALA A 159 11.84 0.89 -1.60
C ALA A 159 11.36 2.30 -1.99
N ARG A 160 10.13 2.43 -2.52
CA ARG A 160 9.56 3.73 -2.86
C ARG A 160 9.26 4.58 -1.62
N VAL A 161 8.75 3.98 -0.55
CA VAL A 161 8.51 4.67 0.72
C VAL A 161 9.85 5.15 1.31
N GLU A 162 10.83 4.26 1.41
CA GLU A 162 12.14 4.53 2.02
C GLU A 162 12.96 5.60 1.25
N THR A 163 12.84 5.63 -0.08
CA THR A 163 13.60 6.58 -0.92
C THR A 163 12.93 7.95 -1.09
N THR A 164 11.72 8.17 -0.52
CA THR A 164 11.03 9.46 -0.69
C THR A 164 11.44 10.46 0.41
N PRO A 165 12.07 11.61 0.06
CA PRO A 165 12.61 12.54 1.06
C PRO A 165 11.51 13.36 1.77
N GLN A 166 11.50 13.28 3.11
CA GLN A 166 10.97 14.23 4.11
C GLN A 166 9.60 14.92 3.88
N ARG A 167 8.73 14.36 3.04
CA ARG A 167 7.32 14.75 2.93
C ARG A 167 6.45 13.49 2.96
N PRO A 168 5.19 13.57 3.46
CA PRO A 168 4.30 12.43 3.45
C PRO A 168 4.10 11.96 2.01
N TRP A 169 4.71 10.85 1.65
CA TRP A 169 4.34 10.15 0.43
C TRP A 169 3.07 9.36 0.73
N ILE A 170 1.91 10.00 0.55
CA ILE A 170 0.63 9.28 0.66
C ILE A 170 0.47 8.47 -0.63
N PRO A 171 0.41 7.12 -0.53
CA PRO A 171 0.23 6.29 -1.71
C PRO A 171 -1.09 6.66 -2.41
N ARG A 172 -1.03 6.82 -3.73
CA ARG A 172 -2.24 7.04 -4.52
C ARG A 172 -3.05 5.74 -4.58
N SER A 173 -4.34 5.84 -4.90
CA SER A 173 -5.23 4.68 -5.01
C SER A 173 -4.69 3.59 -5.94
N VAL A 174 -4.01 3.94 -7.03
CA VAL A 174 -3.37 2.96 -7.92
C VAL A 174 -2.27 2.16 -7.21
N ALA A 175 -1.44 2.82 -6.41
CA ALA A 175 -0.38 2.16 -5.63
C ALA A 175 -0.97 1.20 -4.61
N MET A 176 -2.03 1.62 -3.92
CA MET A 176 -2.74 0.77 -2.95
C MET A 176 -3.38 -0.43 -3.62
N LEU A 177 -4.05 -0.25 -4.77
CA LEU A 177 -4.64 -1.35 -5.53
C LEU A 177 -3.59 -2.37 -5.98
N GLN A 178 -2.45 -1.90 -6.49
CA GLN A 178 -1.33 -2.76 -6.87
C GLN A 178 -0.79 -3.57 -5.68
N LEU A 179 -0.70 -2.92 -4.51
CA LEU A 179 -0.24 -3.57 -3.28
C LEU A 179 -1.25 -4.59 -2.74
N HIS A 180 -2.56 -4.29 -2.82
CA HIS A 180 -3.62 -5.24 -2.47
C HIS A 180 -3.57 -6.49 -3.34
N GLU A 181 -3.50 -6.31 -4.67
CA GLU A 181 -3.41 -7.42 -5.61
C GLU A 181 -2.15 -8.27 -5.35
N ALA A 182 -1.03 -7.61 -5.02
CA ALA A 182 0.18 -8.32 -4.63
C ALA A 182 -0.02 -9.13 -3.34
N CYS A 183 -0.55 -8.54 -2.28
CA CYS A 183 -0.75 -9.25 -1.01
C CYS A 183 -1.70 -10.44 -1.14
N GLN A 184 -2.74 -10.33 -1.97
CA GLN A 184 -3.66 -11.45 -2.26
C GLN A 184 -3.01 -12.56 -3.10
N GLY A 185 -2.02 -12.23 -3.93
CA GLY A 185 -1.31 -13.19 -4.77
C GLY A 185 -0.16 -13.93 -4.07
N VAL A 186 0.30 -13.43 -2.93
CA VAL A 186 1.38 -14.04 -2.14
C VAL A 186 0.88 -15.33 -1.47
N GLY A 187 1.68 -16.40 -1.57
CA GLY A 187 1.37 -17.68 -0.89
C GLY A 187 1.49 -17.56 0.63
N GLU A 188 0.80 -18.45 1.37
CA GLU A 188 0.76 -18.41 2.85
C GLU A 188 2.15 -18.45 3.49
N GLU A 189 3.10 -19.19 2.91
CA GLU A 189 4.48 -19.32 3.41
C GLU A 189 5.23 -17.98 3.37
N ASP A 190 5.07 -17.24 2.27
CA ASP A 190 5.71 -15.93 2.05
C ASP A 190 4.96 -14.79 2.77
N LEU A 191 3.68 -14.99 3.09
CA LEU A 191 2.83 -13.97 3.70
C LEU A 191 3.37 -13.52 5.06
N LYS A 192 4.00 -14.42 5.82
CA LYS A 192 4.63 -14.06 7.10
C LYS A 192 5.82 -13.10 6.91
N ILE A 193 6.64 -13.33 5.89
CA ILE A 193 7.79 -12.48 5.56
C ILE A 193 7.30 -11.12 5.05
N VAL A 194 6.30 -11.14 4.15
CA VAL A 194 5.66 -9.94 3.62
C VAL A 194 5.03 -9.10 4.73
N ARG A 195 4.32 -9.74 5.67
CA ARG A 195 3.74 -9.06 6.83
C ARG A 195 4.81 -8.32 7.64
N GLN A 196 5.90 -8.99 8.00
CA GLN A 196 6.98 -8.38 8.77
C GLN A 196 7.61 -7.18 8.05
N LYS A 197 7.76 -7.25 6.73
CA LYS A 197 8.28 -6.14 5.91
C LYS A 197 7.29 -4.96 5.86
N LEU A 198 6.01 -5.23 5.62
CA LEU A 198 5.01 -4.19 5.41
C LEU A 198 4.55 -3.54 6.70
N GLU A 199 4.42 -4.28 7.81
CA GLU A 199 3.93 -3.73 9.08
C GLU A 199 4.73 -2.50 9.52
N GLN A 200 6.06 -2.61 9.56
CA GLN A 200 6.90 -1.50 10.00
C GLN A 200 6.78 -0.29 9.06
N VAL A 201 6.81 -0.53 7.75
CA VAL A 201 6.73 0.53 6.73
C VAL A 201 5.39 1.25 6.79
N LEU A 202 4.29 0.53 6.98
CA LEU A 202 2.95 1.11 7.06
C LEU A 202 2.75 1.86 8.39
N VAL A 203 3.32 1.37 9.50
CA VAL A 203 3.34 2.08 10.79
C VAL A 203 4.10 3.40 10.66
N ASP A 204 5.34 3.36 10.16
CA ASP A 204 6.17 4.56 10.04
C ASP A 204 5.54 5.61 9.12
N LEU A 205 4.90 5.15 8.04
CA LEU A 205 4.20 6.01 7.10
C LEU A 205 2.97 6.67 7.71
N PHE A 206 2.24 5.95 8.56
CA PHE A 206 1.03 6.44 9.21
C PHE A 206 1.33 7.35 10.39
N ASP A 207 2.14 6.88 11.35
CA ASP A 207 2.48 7.61 12.57
C ASP A 207 3.17 8.94 12.26
N GLY A 208 3.97 9.01 11.20
CA GLY A 208 4.61 10.25 10.78
C GLY A 208 3.64 11.33 10.30
N TYR A 209 2.42 10.95 9.87
CA TYR A 209 1.53 11.83 9.09
C TYR A 209 0.02 11.56 9.26
N GLU A 210 -0.42 11.05 10.41
CA GLU A 210 -1.81 10.63 10.69
C GLU A 210 -2.86 11.65 10.22
N GLU A 211 -2.64 12.94 10.48
CA GLU A 211 -3.59 13.99 10.16
C GLU A 211 -3.87 14.11 8.65
N ALA A 212 -2.87 13.81 7.81
CA ALA A 212 -2.94 13.92 6.36
C ALA A 212 -3.79 12.82 5.71
N PHE A 213 -4.05 11.72 6.42
CA PHE A 213 -4.87 10.62 5.92
C PHE A 213 -6.38 10.94 6.03
N GLN A 214 -7.01 11.02 4.87
CA GLN A 214 -8.47 11.00 4.72
C GLN A 214 -9.06 9.59 4.91
N ALA A 215 -10.37 9.52 5.16
CA ALA A 215 -11.12 8.27 5.36
C ALA A 215 -10.83 7.19 4.31
N ARG A 216 -10.79 7.57 3.01
CA ARG A 216 -10.51 6.62 1.93
C ARG A 216 -9.16 5.92 2.09
N HIS A 217 -8.13 6.66 2.51
CA HIS A 217 -6.80 6.08 2.67
C HIS A 217 -6.81 5.13 3.87
N LEU A 218 -7.36 5.55 5.01
CA LEU A 218 -7.50 4.69 6.19
C LEU A 218 -8.18 3.36 5.85
N LEU A 219 -9.24 3.39 5.03
CA LEU A 219 -9.92 2.20 4.56
C LEU A 219 -9.01 1.29 3.73
N ASP A 220 -8.23 1.85 2.80
CA ASP A 220 -7.28 1.08 1.99
C ASP A 220 -6.18 0.46 2.88
N PHE A 221 -5.65 1.20 3.85
CA PHE A 221 -4.67 0.70 4.82
C PHE A 221 -5.25 -0.42 5.71
N MET A 222 -6.49 -0.30 6.19
CA MET A 222 -7.17 -1.35 6.96
C MET A 222 -7.41 -2.62 6.13
N ARG A 223 -7.81 -2.47 4.86
CA ARG A 223 -7.97 -3.61 3.96
C ARG A 223 -6.65 -4.35 3.77
N LEU A 224 -5.57 -3.60 3.62
CA LEU A 224 -4.23 -4.15 3.41
C LEU A 224 -3.77 -4.90 4.66
N ALA A 225 -3.97 -4.30 5.85
CA ALA A 225 -3.70 -4.93 7.12
C ALA A 225 -4.49 -6.25 7.30
N THR A 226 -5.74 -6.28 6.82
CA THR A 226 -6.58 -7.49 6.83
C THR A 226 -6.01 -8.56 5.89
N GLU A 227 -5.57 -8.20 4.68
CA GLU A 227 -4.98 -9.12 3.70
C GLU A 227 -3.67 -9.75 4.18
N ILE A 228 -2.84 -9.00 4.92
CA ILE A 228 -1.61 -9.54 5.51
C ILE A 228 -1.86 -10.23 6.87
N HIS A 229 -3.12 -10.37 7.30
CA HIS A 229 -3.54 -10.94 8.59
C HIS A 229 -2.87 -10.26 9.81
N SER A 230 -2.90 -8.92 9.83
CA SER A 230 -2.41 -8.09 10.94
C SER A 230 -3.58 -7.34 11.60
N PRO A 231 -4.24 -7.94 12.61
CA PRO A 231 -5.35 -7.30 13.30
C PRO A 231 -4.91 -6.07 14.09
N ASP A 232 -3.74 -6.11 14.73
CA ASP A 232 -3.19 -4.95 15.46
C ASP A 232 -2.97 -3.74 14.55
N LEU A 233 -2.46 -3.97 13.33
CA LEU A 233 -2.26 -2.91 12.35
C LEU A 233 -3.60 -2.35 11.85
N THR A 234 -4.61 -3.21 11.68
CA THR A 234 -5.97 -2.77 11.31
C THR A 234 -6.55 -1.81 12.35
N LEU A 235 -6.36 -2.12 13.63
CA LEU A 235 -6.82 -1.28 14.74
C LEU A 235 -6.04 0.02 14.88
N ARG A 236 -4.76 0.03 14.52
CA ARG A 236 -3.94 1.25 14.54
C ARG A 236 -4.46 2.33 13.59
N PHE A 237 -5.06 1.95 12.46
CA PHE A 237 -5.61 2.89 11.49
C PHE A 237 -7.01 3.40 11.84
N VAL A 238 -7.58 2.98 12.97
CA VAL A 238 -8.91 3.43 13.41
C VAL A 238 -8.89 4.94 13.62
N PRO A 239 -9.76 5.70 12.94
CA PRO A 239 -9.77 7.14 13.09
C PRO A 239 -10.29 7.56 14.47
N GLU A 240 -9.54 8.43 15.15
CA GLU A 240 -10.01 9.09 16.38
C GLU A 240 -11.13 10.10 16.11
N GLN A 241 -11.20 10.66 14.89
CA GLN A 241 -12.19 11.66 14.52
C GLN A 241 -13.43 11.01 13.90
N ALA A 242 -14.61 11.22 14.48
CA ALA A 242 -15.91 10.70 13.98
C ALA A 242 -16.13 10.95 12.47
N LYS A 243 -15.76 12.12 11.94
CA LYS A 243 -15.91 12.48 10.51
C LYS A 243 -15.07 11.66 9.53
N LYS A 244 -14.03 10.97 10.02
CA LYS A 244 -13.13 10.14 9.19
C LYS A 244 -13.60 8.68 9.14
N TRP A 245 -14.59 8.30 9.95
CA TRP A 245 -15.20 6.98 9.87
C TRP A 245 -16.00 6.82 8.57
N ALA A 246 -15.94 5.63 8.00
CA ALA A 246 -16.78 5.23 6.87
C ALA A 246 -17.37 3.85 7.16
N LEU A 247 -18.62 3.62 6.73
CA LEU A 247 -19.33 2.36 6.95
C LEU A 247 -18.51 1.11 6.54
N PRO A 248 -17.76 1.08 5.42
CA PRO A 248 -16.95 -0.08 5.05
C PRO A 248 -15.78 -0.40 6.00
N MET A 249 -15.40 0.52 6.88
CA MET A 249 -14.36 0.27 7.90
C MET A 249 -14.89 -0.60 9.03
N VAL A 250 -16.18 -0.44 9.38
CA VAL A 250 -16.77 -1.06 10.57
C VAL A 250 -16.56 -2.58 10.61
N PRO A 251 -16.82 -3.35 9.53
CA PRO A 251 -16.59 -4.79 9.55
C PRO A 251 -15.12 -5.19 9.73
N LEU A 252 -14.18 -4.42 9.16
CA LEU A 252 -12.75 -4.69 9.27
C LEU A 252 -12.27 -4.48 10.71
N VAL A 253 -12.67 -3.34 11.30
CA VAL A 253 -12.28 -2.97 12.66
C VAL A 253 -12.90 -3.92 13.68
N MET A 254 -14.18 -4.29 13.54
CA MET A 254 -14.83 -5.23 14.47
C MET A 254 -14.19 -6.62 14.42
N SER A 255 -13.87 -7.12 13.23
CA SER A 255 -13.18 -8.41 13.06
C SER A 255 -11.79 -8.39 13.70
N ALA A 256 -11.02 -7.31 13.48
CA ALA A 256 -9.70 -7.16 14.11
C ALA A 256 -9.78 -7.01 15.64
N ALA A 257 -10.80 -6.29 16.13
CA ALA A 257 -11.06 -6.10 17.56
C ALA A 257 -11.46 -7.41 18.26
N ALA A 258 -12.19 -8.29 17.56
CA ALA A 258 -12.50 -9.62 18.06
C ALA A 258 -11.25 -10.48 18.22
N GLN A 259 -10.35 -10.46 17.23
CA GLN A 259 -9.10 -11.24 17.27
C GLN A 259 -8.12 -10.79 18.36
N THR A 260 -8.20 -9.52 18.78
CA THR A 260 -7.32 -8.90 19.78
C THR A 260 -7.99 -8.70 21.15
N ASN A 261 -9.24 -9.16 21.31
CA ASN A 261 -10.05 -8.95 22.52
C ASN A 261 -10.33 -7.48 22.88
N GLN A 262 -10.33 -6.57 21.90
CA GLN A 262 -10.59 -5.13 22.06
C GLN A 262 -12.00 -4.71 21.58
N LEU A 263 -12.89 -5.66 21.31
CA LEU A 263 -14.22 -5.42 20.73
C LEU A 263 -15.09 -4.48 21.59
N GLY A 264 -14.94 -4.49 22.91
CA GLY A 264 -15.63 -3.57 23.82
C GLY A 264 -15.28 -2.12 23.54
N GLU A 265 -13.98 -1.80 23.61
CA GLU A 265 -13.42 -0.46 23.45
C GLU A 265 -13.69 0.13 22.06
N ILE A 266 -13.53 -0.70 21.02
CA ILE A 266 -13.73 -0.28 19.64
C ILE A 266 -15.17 0.11 19.36
N VAL A 267 -16.16 -0.64 19.90
CA VAL A 267 -17.57 -0.34 19.65
C VAL A 267 -17.97 1.03 20.20
N GLU A 268 -17.36 1.45 21.31
CA GLU A 268 -17.59 2.78 21.88
C GLU A 268 -17.03 3.91 21.02
N LYS A 269 -16.02 3.63 20.18
CA LYS A 269 -15.44 4.61 19.24
C LYS A 269 -16.25 4.76 17.95
N ILE A 270 -17.12 3.80 17.61
CA ILE A 270 -17.88 3.84 16.35
C ILE A 270 -18.97 4.92 16.46
N PRO A 271 -19.07 5.85 15.49
CA PRO A 271 -20.15 6.82 15.48
C PRO A 271 -21.52 6.13 15.46
N GLU A 272 -22.41 6.56 16.34
CA GLU A 272 -23.79 6.07 16.48
C GLU A 272 -24.50 5.88 15.13
N GLN A 273 -24.42 6.90 14.26
CA GLN A 273 -25.07 6.90 12.94
C GLN A 273 -24.62 5.72 12.07
N LEU A 274 -23.35 5.32 12.17
CA LEU A 274 -22.83 4.17 11.44
C LEU A 274 -23.22 2.86 12.11
N PHE A 275 -23.34 2.83 13.44
CA PHE A 275 -23.76 1.64 14.17
C PHE A 275 -25.26 1.35 14.01
N GLN A 276 -26.08 2.34 13.66
CA GLN A 276 -27.49 2.14 13.33
C GLN A 276 -27.71 1.40 11.99
N GLU A 277 -26.69 1.33 11.14
CA GLU A 277 -26.74 0.58 9.88
C GLU A 277 -26.74 -0.93 10.14
N ILE A 278 -27.65 -1.66 9.49
CA ILE A 278 -27.81 -3.12 9.61
C ILE A 278 -26.47 -3.85 9.36
N SER A 279 -25.70 -3.37 8.38
CA SER A 279 -24.40 -3.96 8.03
C SER A 279 -23.35 -3.86 9.15
N ALA A 280 -23.36 -2.77 9.91
CA ALA A 280 -22.49 -2.56 11.06
C ALA A 280 -22.91 -3.44 12.24
N GLN A 281 -24.21 -3.48 12.54
CA GLN A 281 -24.76 -4.35 13.58
C GLN A 281 -24.48 -5.82 13.30
N ARG A 282 -24.62 -6.26 12.04
CA ARG A 282 -24.30 -7.62 11.63
C ARG A 282 -22.82 -7.96 11.80
N ALA A 283 -21.93 -7.05 11.43
CA ALA A 283 -20.50 -7.24 11.65
C ALA A 283 -20.16 -7.38 13.13
N TYR A 284 -20.86 -6.64 13.99
CA TYR A 284 -20.69 -6.71 15.43
C TYR A 284 -21.10 -8.07 15.99
N VAL A 285 -22.28 -8.57 15.61
CA VAL A 285 -22.76 -9.91 16.00
C VAL A 285 -21.78 -11.00 15.55
N LEU A 286 -21.32 -10.94 14.30
CA LEU A 286 -20.35 -11.91 13.77
C LEU A 286 -19.03 -11.88 14.55
N SER A 287 -18.56 -10.69 14.95
CA SER A 287 -17.31 -10.50 15.69
C SER A 287 -17.45 -10.96 17.15
N LEU A 288 -18.61 -10.78 17.77
CA LEU A 288 -18.90 -11.33 19.09
C LEU A 288 -18.80 -12.86 19.10
N LEU A 289 -19.38 -13.51 18.08
CA LEU A 289 -19.35 -14.97 17.95
C LEU A 289 -17.93 -15.54 17.80
N GLN A 290 -17.00 -14.76 17.24
CA GLN A 290 -15.59 -15.16 17.17
C GLN A 290 -14.91 -15.15 18.55
N CYS A 291 -15.33 -14.27 19.46
CA CYS A 291 -14.69 -14.09 20.77
C CYS A 291 -15.05 -15.17 21.79
N ILE A 292 -16.13 -15.93 21.57
CA ILE A 292 -16.66 -16.79 22.62
C ILE A 292 -16.04 -18.20 22.52
N PRO A 293 -15.44 -18.74 23.61
CA PRO A 293 -14.97 -20.12 23.66
C PRO A 293 -16.07 -21.14 23.30
N VAL A 294 -15.65 -22.31 22.79
CA VAL A 294 -16.46 -23.42 22.25
C VAL A 294 -17.54 -23.97 23.21
N ASN A 295 -17.62 -23.47 24.45
CA ASN A 295 -18.70 -23.83 25.36
C ASN A 295 -19.94 -22.96 25.06
N TRP A 296 -20.99 -23.57 24.51
CA TRP A 296 -22.24 -22.88 24.16
C TRP A 296 -22.95 -22.24 25.37
N ASP A 297 -22.80 -22.80 26.58
CA ASP A 297 -23.31 -22.15 27.80
C ASP A 297 -22.52 -20.87 28.09
N ALA A 298 -21.21 -20.88 27.80
CA ALA A 298 -20.39 -19.68 27.85
C ALA A 298 -20.71 -18.68 26.71
N VAL A 299 -21.16 -19.17 25.54
CA VAL A 299 -21.71 -18.33 24.44
C VAL A 299 -22.92 -17.55 24.92
N VAL A 300 -23.89 -18.26 25.49
CA VAL A 300 -25.12 -17.68 26.02
C VAL A 300 -24.84 -16.76 27.20
N ASP A 301 -24.00 -17.17 28.15
CA ASP A 301 -23.68 -16.35 29.33
C ASP A 301 -22.84 -15.12 28.96
N ALA A 302 -21.90 -15.23 28.02
CA ALA A 302 -21.16 -14.08 27.50
C ALA A 302 -22.10 -13.12 26.79
N ALA A 303 -22.99 -13.61 25.92
CA ALA A 303 -23.96 -12.78 25.22
C ALA A 303 -24.95 -12.10 26.18
N ARG A 304 -25.46 -12.81 27.19
CA ARG A 304 -26.28 -12.25 28.29
C ARG A 304 -25.54 -11.20 29.09
N ASN A 305 -24.30 -11.47 29.48
CA ASN A 305 -23.47 -10.51 30.22
C ASN A 305 -23.17 -9.28 29.38
N LEU A 306 -22.98 -9.45 28.07
CA LEU A 306 -22.70 -8.39 27.13
C LEU A 306 -23.95 -7.54 26.84
N ALA A 307 -25.12 -8.17 26.68
CA ALA A 307 -26.42 -7.50 26.58
C ALA A 307 -26.74 -6.72 27.87
N ARG A 308 -26.47 -7.31 29.04
CA ARG A 308 -26.60 -6.64 30.35
C ARG A 308 -25.63 -5.48 30.54
N ARG A 309 -24.39 -5.60 30.02
CA ARG A 309 -23.37 -4.53 30.06
C ARG A 309 -23.63 -3.43 29.03
N LYS A 310 -24.31 -3.75 27.91
CA LYS A 310 -24.53 -2.86 26.75
C LYS A 310 -26.01 -2.51 26.53
N ALA A 311 -26.71 -2.07 27.56
CA ALA A 311 -27.96 -1.32 27.41
C ALA A 311 -27.72 0.09 26.78
N HIS A 312 -26.88 0.19 25.75
CA HIS A 312 -26.52 1.46 25.08
C HIS A 312 -26.86 1.48 23.59
N TRP A 313 -27.06 0.32 22.92
CA TRP A 313 -27.45 0.28 21.50
C TRP A 313 -28.37 -0.91 21.18
N PRO A 314 -29.64 -0.67 20.78
CA PRO A 314 -30.55 -1.76 20.39
C PRO A 314 -30.15 -2.34 19.02
N ILE A 315 -29.89 -3.65 18.96
CA ILE A 315 -29.78 -4.39 17.69
C ILE A 315 -31.20 -4.54 17.12
N GLN A 316 -31.37 -4.28 15.83
CA GLN A 316 -32.68 -4.37 15.21
C GLN A 316 -33.18 -5.82 15.19
N THR A 317 -34.43 -6.05 15.62
CA THR A 317 -35.01 -7.41 15.76
C THR A 317 -35.01 -8.20 14.46
N HIS A 318 -35.32 -7.57 13.33
CA HIS A 318 -35.31 -8.23 12.02
C HIS A 318 -33.90 -8.70 11.57
N LEU A 319 -32.83 -8.09 12.07
CA LEU A 319 -31.47 -8.56 11.80
C LEU A 319 -31.19 -9.88 12.53
N LEU A 320 -31.78 -10.08 13.71
CA LEU A 320 -31.67 -11.34 14.45
C LEU A 320 -32.37 -12.46 13.68
N ASP A 321 -33.53 -12.17 13.09
CA ASP A 321 -34.23 -13.08 12.18
C ASP A 321 -33.39 -13.42 10.94
N GLU A 322 -32.68 -12.44 10.35
CA GLU A 322 -31.75 -12.68 9.24
C GLU A 322 -30.55 -13.54 9.65
N MET A 323 -30.01 -13.32 10.85
CA MET A 323 -28.88 -14.08 11.40
C MET A 323 -29.25 -15.55 11.70
N ALA A 324 -30.53 -15.84 11.92
CA ALA A 324 -31.05 -17.21 12.06
C ALA A 324 -31.09 -17.98 10.73
N THR A 325 -30.81 -17.34 9.59
CA THR A 325 -30.85 -18.00 8.28
C THR A 325 -29.63 -18.90 8.03
N ARG A 326 -29.84 -19.98 7.25
CA ARG A 326 -28.80 -20.96 6.86
C ARG A 326 -27.57 -20.34 6.18
N ARG A 327 -27.70 -19.14 5.57
CA ARG A 327 -26.60 -18.47 4.87
C ARG A 327 -25.63 -17.79 5.83
N GLU A 328 -26.13 -17.11 6.85
CA GLU A 328 -25.27 -16.50 7.88
C GLU A 328 -24.67 -17.55 8.80
N PHE A 329 -25.42 -18.60 9.07
CA PHE A 329 -24.94 -19.81 9.70
C PHE A 329 -23.67 -20.38 9.02
N ALA A 330 -23.70 -20.53 7.69
CA ALA A 330 -22.54 -20.98 6.92
C ALA A 330 -21.33 -20.02 6.99
N ARG A 331 -21.55 -18.73 7.25
CA ARG A 331 -20.46 -17.76 7.44
C ARG A 331 -19.81 -17.87 8.81
N VAL A 332 -20.61 -18.03 9.86
CA VAL A 332 -20.11 -18.26 11.22
C VAL A 332 -19.24 -19.52 11.27
N LEU A 333 -19.67 -20.59 10.60
CA LEU A 333 -18.90 -21.83 10.49
C LEU A 333 -17.60 -21.69 9.69
N LYS A 334 -17.55 -20.82 8.68
CA LYS A 334 -16.29 -20.50 7.99
C LYS A 334 -15.30 -19.76 8.89
N LEU A 335 -15.82 -18.95 9.81
CA LEU A 335 -15.01 -18.26 10.82
C LEU A 335 -14.61 -19.20 11.97
N ARG A 336 -15.27 -20.35 12.09
CA ARG A 336 -15.13 -21.33 13.17
C ARG A 336 -15.11 -22.76 12.61
N PRO A 337 -14.03 -23.15 11.91
CA PRO A 337 -13.92 -24.47 11.26
C PRO A 337 -13.91 -25.64 12.26
N ASP A 338 -13.77 -25.34 13.56
CA ASP A 338 -13.82 -26.27 14.68
C ASP A 338 -15.23 -26.80 15.02
N ILE A 339 -16.29 -26.24 14.41
CA ILE A 339 -17.67 -26.57 14.75
C ILE A 339 -18.40 -27.26 13.58
N SER A 340 -19.15 -28.32 13.86
CA SER A 340 -19.91 -29.07 12.84
C SER A 340 -21.27 -28.40 12.51
N ILE A 341 -21.63 -28.38 11.21
CA ILE A 341 -22.92 -27.86 10.70
C ILE A 341 -24.14 -28.50 11.37
N ASN A 342 -24.08 -29.81 11.63
CA ASN A 342 -25.22 -30.56 12.16
C ASN A 342 -25.43 -30.29 13.66
N SER A 343 -24.36 -29.93 14.38
CA SER A 343 -24.41 -29.66 15.82
C SER A 343 -24.99 -28.28 16.15
N LEU A 344 -25.01 -27.36 15.18
CA LEU A 344 -25.22 -25.93 15.42
C LEU A 344 -26.62 -25.48 14.96
N ALA A 345 -27.22 -26.15 13.97
CA ALA A 345 -28.54 -25.81 13.41
C ALA A 345 -29.72 -26.26 14.30
N GLU A 346 -29.48 -27.17 15.22
CA GLU A 346 -30.46 -27.75 16.15
C GLU A 346 -30.20 -27.32 17.61
N HIS A 347 -29.22 -26.43 17.84
CA HIS A 347 -28.73 -26.12 19.19
C HIS A 347 -29.55 -25.00 19.84
N GLU A 348 -30.24 -25.29 20.94
CA GLU A 348 -31.08 -24.33 21.69
C GLU A 348 -30.30 -23.07 22.10
N SER A 349 -29.03 -23.22 22.49
CA SER A 349 -28.14 -22.09 22.86
C SER A 349 -27.86 -21.10 21.72
N TRP A 350 -28.00 -21.50 20.45
CA TRP A 350 -27.87 -20.57 19.31
C TRP A 350 -29.09 -19.66 19.19
N VAL A 351 -30.28 -20.22 19.40
CA VAL A 351 -31.54 -19.45 19.44
C VAL A 351 -31.52 -18.50 20.64
N GLU A 352 -31.11 -19.00 21.80
CA GLU A 352 -30.97 -18.22 23.03
C GLU A 352 -29.93 -17.10 22.90
N PHE A 353 -28.82 -17.32 22.17
CA PHE A 353 -27.86 -16.28 21.83
C PHE A 353 -28.48 -15.16 21.00
N LEU A 354 -29.23 -15.50 19.94
CA LEU A 354 -29.90 -14.51 19.09
C LEU A 354 -30.92 -13.68 19.90
N ASP A 355 -31.69 -14.33 20.77
CA ASP A 355 -32.66 -13.66 21.64
C ASP A 355 -31.98 -12.70 22.65
N THR A 356 -30.77 -13.01 23.11
CA THR A 356 -30.04 -12.12 24.04
C THR A 356 -29.46 -10.88 23.39
N LEU A 357 -29.29 -10.89 22.06
CA LEU A 357 -28.85 -9.72 21.31
C LEU A 357 -30.00 -8.76 20.98
N ALA A 358 -31.26 -9.18 21.14
CA ALA A 358 -32.41 -8.30 21.04
C ALA A 358 -32.41 -7.28 22.20
N PRO A 359 -32.84 -6.03 21.96
CA PRO A 359 -33.15 -5.15 23.08
C PRO A 359 -34.19 -5.83 23.98
N PRO A 360 -34.10 -5.67 25.32
CA PRO A 360 -35.13 -6.20 26.19
C PRO A 360 -36.48 -5.66 25.74
N LEU A 361 -37.43 -6.56 25.50
CA LEU A 361 -38.82 -6.16 25.27
C LEU A 361 -39.21 -5.26 26.45
N GLU A 362 -39.55 -4.00 26.17
CA GLU A 362 -40.13 -3.15 27.20
C GLU A 362 -41.34 -3.90 27.77
N PRO A 363 -41.42 -4.11 29.09
CA PRO A 363 -42.59 -4.75 29.68
C PRO A 363 -43.80 -3.91 29.30
N GLY A 364 -44.71 -4.53 28.54
CA GLY A 364 -45.69 -3.85 27.72
C GLY A 364 -46.50 -2.76 28.42
N THR A 365 -46.79 -1.72 27.65
CA THR A 365 -47.99 -0.89 27.82
C THR A 365 -49.13 -1.42 26.96
#